data_AF-A0A356T0Q3-F1
#
_entry.id   AF-A0A356T0Q3-F1
#
_cell.length_a   1.000
_cell.length_b   1.000
_cell.length_c   1.000
_cell.angle_alpha   90.00
_cell.angle_beta   90.00
_cell.angle_gamma   90.00
#
_symmetry.space_group_name_H-M   'P 1'
#
loop_
_entity.id
_entity.type
_entity.pdbx_description
1 polymer ?
#
loop_
_entity_poly.entity_id
_entity_poly.type
_entity_poly.pdbx_seq_one_letter_code
_entity_poly.pdbx_strand_id
1 'polypeptide(L)'
;LFRAAYTGAYDDFDDVDRLTQADVAEHPTTASAWTSRAGFLSAVHRFSEARIALDRALALGASEDRVARSQWVIALALGEDSDALVERAEERREAFPSFRSIADHGTALAAAGRFEEADAAYVSS
;
A
#
# COMPACT_ATOMS: atom_id res chain seq x y z
N LEU A 1 37.73 1.13 11.02
CA LEU A 1 37.21 0.06 10.13
C LEU A 1 35.91 -0.59 10.64
N PHE A 2 35.16 0.00 11.59
CA PHE A 2 33.90 -0.55 12.13
C PHE A 2 32.77 0.49 12.20
N ARG A 3 32.72 1.45 11.26
CA ARG A 3 31.65 2.47 11.23
C ARG A 3 30.85 2.51 9.93
N ALA A 4 31.38 1.90 8.86
CA ALA A 4 30.71 1.78 7.56
C ALA A 4 29.82 0.51 7.45
N ALA A 5 29.82 -0.35 8.47
CA ALA A 5 29.18 -1.66 8.42
C ALA A 5 27.75 -1.69 9.01
N TYR A 6 27.21 -0.57 9.51
CA TYR A 6 25.97 -0.60 10.31
C TYR A 6 24.81 0.32 9.91
N THR A 7 24.97 1.36 9.08
CA THR A 7 23.87 2.35 8.96
C THR A 7 23.38 2.73 7.58
N GLY A 8 24.04 2.32 6.47
CA GLY A 8 23.58 2.71 5.13
C GLY A 8 22.07 2.49 4.93
N ALA A 9 21.55 1.33 5.31
CA ALA A 9 20.13 1.01 5.16
C ALA A 9 19.16 1.72 6.13
N TYR A 10 19.60 2.16 7.31
CA TYR A 10 18.75 2.88 8.27
C TYR A 10 18.80 4.39 8.03
N ASP A 11 19.98 4.94 7.74
CA ASP A 11 20.18 6.33 7.35
C ASP A 11 19.37 6.64 6.09
N ASP A 12 19.27 5.68 5.15
CA ASP A 12 18.45 5.82 3.94
C ASP A 12 16.96 6.02 4.25
N PHE A 13 16.39 5.33 5.24
CA PHE A 13 14.98 5.52 5.61
C PHE A 13 14.75 6.85 6.35
N ASP A 14 15.67 7.25 7.22
CA ASP A 14 15.59 8.52 7.93
C ASP A 14 15.73 9.71 6.96
N ASP A 15 16.61 9.58 5.96
CA ASP A 15 16.75 10.57 4.90
C ASP A 15 15.50 10.66 4.03
N VAL A 16 14.91 9.53 3.65
CA VAL A 16 13.64 9.55 2.89
C VAL A 16 12.47 10.07 3.74
N ASP A 17 12.43 9.78 5.04
CA ASP A 17 11.43 10.38 5.96
C ASP A 17 11.57 11.90 5.96
N ARG A 18 12.79 12.41 6.14
CA ARG A 18 13.10 13.85 6.13
C ARG A 18 12.77 14.49 4.78
N LEU A 19 13.14 13.85 3.66
CA LEU A 19 12.87 14.37 2.31
C LEU A 19 11.37 14.44 2.04
N THR A 20 10.62 13.38 2.36
CA THR A 20 9.16 13.37 2.16
C THR A 20 8.45 14.34 3.09
N GLN A 21 8.97 14.60 4.30
CA GLN A 21 8.46 15.64 5.20
C GLN A 21 8.74 17.06 4.68
N ALA A 22 9.95 17.29 4.14
CA ALA A 22 10.29 18.58 3.52
C ALA A 22 9.42 18.86 2.29
N ASP A 23 9.21 17.85 1.43
CA ASP A 23 8.38 17.96 0.23
C ASP A 23 6.94 18.36 0.57
N VAL A 24 6.30 17.72 1.56
CA VAL A 24 4.95 18.13 2.00
C VAL A 24 4.93 19.51 2.68
N ALA A 25 6.04 19.96 3.27
CA ALA A 25 6.14 21.29 3.87
C ALA A 25 6.31 22.40 2.82
N GLU A 26 7.12 22.16 1.77
CA GLU A 26 7.35 23.08 0.65
C GLU A 26 6.16 23.09 -0.33
N HIS A 27 5.48 21.96 -0.47
CA HIS A 27 4.38 21.75 -1.42
C HIS A 27 3.09 21.22 -0.74
N PRO A 28 2.52 21.94 0.25
CA PRO A 28 1.44 21.43 1.10
C PRO A 28 0.10 21.22 0.38
N THR A 29 -0.08 21.80 -0.81
CA THR A 29 -1.28 21.67 -1.64
C THR A 29 -1.07 20.76 -2.85
N THR A 30 0.09 20.10 -2.95
CA THR A 30 0.42 19.24 -4.08
C THR A 30 0.10 17.80 -3.73
N ALA A 31 -0.89 17.22 -4.42
CA ALA A 31 -1.33 15.85 -4.17
C ALA A 31 -0.18 14.83 -4.27
N SER A 32 0.75 15.00 -5.22
CA SER A 32 1.86 14.06 -5.41
C SER A 32 2.80 14.00 -4.20
N ALA A 33 3.06 15.13 -3.53
CA ALA A 33 3.91 15.17 -2.33
C ALA A 33 3.30 14.31 -1.21
N TRP A 34 2.00 14.44 -0.98
CA TRP A 34 1.27 13.63 -0.01
C TRP A 34 1.20 12.15 -0.40
N THR A 35 1.07 11.82 -1.69
CA THR A 35 1.13 10.41 -2.13
C THR A 35 2.52 9.80 -1.96
N SER A 36 3.60 10.56 -2.20
CA SER A 36 4.97 10.10 -1.98
C SER A 36 5.23 9.86 -0.50
N ARG A 37 4.77 10.78 0.36
CA ARG A 37 4.82 10.63 1.82
C ARG A 37 4.07 9.38 2.28
N ALA A 38 2.86 9.15 1.79
CA ALA A 38 2.09 7.96 2.09
C ALA A 38 2.79 6.66 1.64
N GLY A 39 3.40 6.67 0.46
CA GLY A 39 4.14 5.52 -0.08
C GLY A 39 5.31 5.14 0.81
N PHE A 40 6.12 6.13 1.21
CA PHE A 40 7.21 5.90 2.17
C PHE A 40 6.68 5.37 3.51
N LEU A 41 5.68 6.02 4.11
CA LEU A 41 5.09 5.60 5.39
C LEU A 41 4.54 4.18 5.34
N SER A 42 3.94 3.78 4.22
CA SER A 42 3.47 2.41 4.01
C SER A 42 4.62 1.41 3.96
N ALA A 43 5.73 1.75 3.28
CA ALA A 43 6.90 0.90 3.16
C ALA A 43 7.61 0.66 4.51
N VAL A 44 7.56 1.64 5.42
CA VAL A 44 8.10 1.52 6.79
C VAL A 44 7.03 1.12 7.82
N HIS A 45 5.90 0.58 7.37
CA HIS A 45 4.81 0.07 8.22
C HIS A 45 4.17 1.09 9.19
N ARG A 46 4.34 2.40 8.93
CA ARG A 46 3.66 3.50 9.65
C ARG A 46 2.28 3.76 9.04
N PHE A 47 1.43 2.73 9.07
CA PHE A 47 0.18 2.67 8.31
C PHE A 47 -0.86 3.73 8.71
N SER A 48 -0.95 4.09 9.98
CA SER A 48 -1.87 5.14 10.46
C SER A 48 -1.55 6.50 9.83
N GLU A 49 -0.27 6.87 9.82
CA GLU A 49 0.20 8.10 9.19
C GLU A 49 0.10 8.03 7.66
N ALA A 50 0.35 6.85 7.06
CA ALA A 50 0.15 6.65 5.64
C ALA A 50 -1.31 6.93 5.23
N ARG A 51 -2.29 6.44 5.99
CA ARG A 51 -3.72 6.72 5.75
C ARG A 51 -4.03 8.21 5.83
N ILE A 52 -3.52 8.93 6.83
CA ILE A 52 -3.68 10.39 6.95
C ILE A 52 -3.10 11.11 5.71
N ALA A 53 -1.91 10.71 5.26
CA ALA A 53 -1.29 11.28 4.08
C ALA A 53 -2.09 10.97 2.79
N LEU A 54 -2.65 9.76 2.66
CA LEU A 54 -3.52 9.37 1.55
C LEU A 54 -4.82 10.18 1.53
N ASP A 55 -5.46 10.37 2.69
CA ASP A 55 -6.68 11.18 2.82
C ASP A 55 -6.41 12.64 2.42
N ARG A 56 -5.25 13.16 2.82
CA ARG A 56 -4.83 14.50 2.41
C ARG A 56 -4.55 14.58 0.91
N ALA A 57 -3.89 13.58 0.33
CA ALA A 57 -3.64 13.51 -1.10
C ALA A 57 -4.94 13.48 -1.90
N LEU A 58 -5.92 12.67 -1.46
CA LEU A 58 -7.24 12.56 -2.06
C LEU A 58 -7.99 13.90 -2.03
N ALA A 59 -7.98 14.60 -0.89
CA ALA A 59 -8.57 15.93 -0.74
C ALA A 59 -7.93 16.99 -1.66
N LEU A 60 -6.71 16.75 -2.15
CA LEU A 60 -5.98 17.62 -3.08
C LEU A 60 -6.08 17.16 -4.54
N GLY A 61 -6.93 16.17 -4.84
CA GLY A 61 -7.19 15.70 -6.20
C GLY A 61 -6.27 14.57 -6.68
N ALA A 62 -5.65 13.81 -5.76
CA ALA A 62 -5.02 12.55 -6.15
C ALA A 62 -6.04 11.60 -6.80
N SER A 63 -5.56 10.74 -7.71
CA SER A 63 -6.40 9.72 -8.35
C SER A 63 -7.03 8.80 -7.30
N GLU A 64 -8.36 8.72 -7.30
CA GLU A 64 -9.13 7.88 -6.37
C GLU A 64 -8.69 6.41 -6.46
N ASP A 65 -8.49 5.89 -7.68
CA ASP A 65 -8.01 4.52 -7.90
C ASP A 65 -6.64 4.26 -7.25
N ARG A 66 -5.70 5.21 -7.37
CA ARG A 66 -4.37 5.08 -6.75
C ARG A 66 -4.44 5.11 -5.23
N VAL A 67 -5.28 5.99 -4.67
CA VAL A 67 -5.49 6.09 -3.23
C VAL A 67 -6.17 4.82 -2.71
N ALA A 68 -7.25 4.38 -3.34
CA ALA A 68 -7.96 3.15 -3.00
C ALA A 68 -7.04 1.92 -3.09
N ARG A 69 -6.15 1.87 -4.08
CA ARG A 69 -5.14 0.80 -4.16
C ARG A 69 -4.19 0.81 -2.97
N SER A 70 -3.72 1.98 -2.57
CA SER A 70 -2.80 2.11 -1.42
C SER A 70 -3.50 1.73 -0.12
N GLN A 71 -4.75 2.17 0.07
CA GLN A 71 -5.57 1.80 1.22
C GLN A 71 -5.84 0.29 1.27
N TRP A 72 -6.11 -0.35 0.13
CA TRP A 72 -6.29 -1.81 0.05
C TRP A 72 -5.03 -2.57 0.48
N VAL A 73 -3.85 -2.12 0.05
CA VAL A 73 -2.57 -2.74 0.48
C VAL A 73 -2.38 -2.61 1.99
N ILE A 74 -2.67 -1.43 2.55
CA ILE A 74 -2.60 -1.19 3.99
C ILE A 74 -3.58 -2.10 4.75
N ALA A 75 -4.82 -2.23 4.27
CA ALA A 75 -5.83 -3.05 4.91
C ALA A 75 -5.42 -4.54 4.94
N LEU A 76 -4.89 -5.06 3.84
CA LEU A 76 -4.34 -6.42 3.81
C LEU A 76 -3.18 -6.61 4.79
N ALA A 77 -2.25 -5.66 4.84
CA ALA A 77 -1.09 -5.75 5.72
C ALA A 77 -1.48 -5.73 7.22
N LEU A 78 -2.59 -5.07 7.54
CA LEU A 78 -3.16 -5.02 8.88
C LEU A 78 -4.14 -6.17 9.18
N GLY A 79 -4.52 -6.97 8.18
CA GLY A 79 -5.58 -7.97 8.32
C GLY A 79 -6.96 -7.35 8.60
N GLU A 80 -7.17 -6.10 8.20
CA GLU A 80 -8.44 -5.40 8.38
C GLU A 80 -9.48 -5.94 7.39
N ASP A 81 -10.63 -6.38 7.92
CA ASP A 81 -11.81 -6.76 7.13
C ASP A 81 -11.50 -7.75 5.98
N SER A 82 -10.71 -8.78 6.31
CA SER A 82 -10.13 -9.70 5.32
C SER A 82 -11.18 -10.39 4.45
N ASP A 83 -12.35 -10.73 5.01
CA ASP A 83 -13.44 -11.35 4.25
C ASP A 83 -14.06 -10.37 3.24
N ALA A 84 -14.28 -9.11 3.61
CA ALA A 84 -14.77 -8.11 2.67
C ALA A 84 -13.73 -7.79 1.58
N LEU A 85 -12.43 -7.85 1.91
CA LEU A 85 -11.35 -7.69 0.92
C LEU A 85 -11.32 -8.85 -0.06
N VAL A 86 -11.60 -10.08 0.39
CA VAL A 86 -11.74 -11.25 -0.48
C VAL A 86 -12.94 -11.06 -1.41
N GLU A 87 -14.11 -10.75 -0.88
CA GLU A 87 -15.34 -10.53 -1.67
C GLU A 87 -15.12 -9.46 -2.74
N ARG A 88 -14.57 -8.30 -2.37
CA ARG A 88 -14.27 -7.22 -3.32
C ARG A 88 -13.25 -7.61 -4.38
N ALA A 89 -12.27 -8.45 -4.03
CA ALA A 89 -11.27 -8.93 -4.98
C ALA A 89 -11.85 -9.96 -5.95
N GLU A 90 -12.77 -10.81 -5.49
CA GLU A 90 -13.55 -11.74 -6.29
C GLU A 90 -14.45 -10.99 -7.30
N GLU A 91 -15.24 -10.03 -6.83
CA GLU A 91 -16.09 -9.18 -7.69
C GLU A 91 -15.28 -8.50 -8.80
N ARG A 92 -14.09 -7.95 -8.47
CA ARG A 92 -13.21 -7.33 -9.45
C ARG A 92 -12.71 -8.35 -10.48
N ARG A 93 -12.34 -9.54 -10.04
CA ARG A 93 -11.86 -10.63 -10.91
C ARG A 93 -12.95 -11.05 -11.88
N GLU A 94 -14.20 -11.15 -11.44
CA GLU A 94 -15.34 -11.48 -12.28
C GLU A 94 -15.66 -10.38 -13.30
N ALA A 95 -15.68 -9.11 -12.84
CA ALA A 95 -15.99 -7.97 -13.71
C ALA A 95 -14.88 -7.69 -14.74
N PHE A 96 -13.61 -7.82 -14.34
CA PHE A 96 -12.44 -7.49 -15.15
C PHE A 96 -11.36 -8.57 -15.01
N PRO A 97 -11.53 -9.72 -15.68
CA PRO A 97 -10.59 -10.82 -15.59
C PRO A 97 -9.24 -10.42 -16.18
N SER A 98 -8.20 -10.48 -15.35
CA SER A 98 -6.81 -10.20 -15.72
C SER A 98 -5.87 -10.90 -14.74
N PHE A 99 -4.60 -11.07 -15.13
CA PHE A 99 -3.59 -11.58 -14.22
C PHE A 99 -3.55 -10.80 -12.90
N ARG A 100 -3.70 -9.46 -12.96
CA ARG A 100 -3.71 -8.60 -11.77
C ARG A 100 -4.89 -8.87 -10.85
N SER A 101 -6.10 -9.00 -11.39
CA SER A 101 -7.29 -9.25 -10.55
C SER A 101 -7.28 -10.66 -9.95
N ILE A 102 -6.71 -11.65 -10.64
CA ILE A 102 -6.45 -12.99 -10.08
C ILE A 102 -5.43 -12.91 -8.94
N ALA A 103 -4.31 -12.21 -9.15
CA ALA A 103 -3.28 -12.06 -8.12
C ALA A 103 -3.78 -11.28 -6.90
N ASP A 104 -4.60 -10.24 -7.09
CA ASP A 104 -5.21 -9.50 -5.99
C ASP A 104 -6.17 -10.38 -5.18
N HIS A 105 -6.95 -11.25 -5.84
CA HIS A 105 -7.83 -12.21 -5.16
C HIS A 105 -7.05 -13.25 -4.36
N GLY A 106 -6.02 -13.88 -4.96
CA GLY A 106 -5.15 -14.81 -4.24
C GLY A 106 -4.45 -14.16 -3.03
N THR A 107 -4.02 -12.91 -3.16
CA THR A 107 -3.41 -12.15 -2.06
C THR A 107 -4.42 -11.90 -0.92
N ALA A 108 -5.67 -11.53 -1.25
CA ALA A 108 -6.71 -11.34 -0.26
C ALA A 108 -7.06 -12.65 0.48
N LEU A 109 -7.15 -13.77 -0.24
CA LEU A 109 -7.37 -15.09 0.35
C LEU A 109 -6.22 -15.48 1.30
N ALA A 110 -4.98 -15.23 0.90
CA ALA A 110 -3.82 -15.47 1.75
C ALA A 110 -3.83 -14.59 3.02
N ALA A 111 -4.20 -13.31 2.90
CA ALA A 111 -4.33 -12.41 4.06
C ALA A 111 -5.46 -12.84 5.02
N ALA A 112 -6.52 -13.48 4.50
CA ALA A 112 -7.59 -14.09 5.29
C ALA A 112 -7.22 -15.47 5.88
N GLY A 113 -6.01 -15.98 5.64
CA GLY A 113 -5.57 -17.31 6.08
C GLY A 113 -6.14 -18.48 5.26
N ARG A 114 -6.82 -18.21 4.14
CA ARG A 114 -7.43 -19.20 3.23
C ARG A 114 -6.41 -19.68 2.20
N PHE A 115 -5.32 -20.28 2.68
CA PHE A 115 -4.14 -20.59 1.85
C PHE A 115 -4.42 -21.60 0.73
N GLU A 116 -5.25 -22.60 0.97
CA GLU A 116 -5.62 -23.61 -0.04
C GLU A 116 -6.38 -22.98 -1.22
N GLU A 117 -7.28 -22.04 -0.90
CA GLU A 117 -8.05 -21.31 -1.91
C GLU A 117 -7.18 -20.29 -2.64
N ALA A 118 -6.22 -19.66 -1.95
CA ALA A 118 -5.24 -18.78 -2.57
C ALA A 118 -4.39 -19.53 -3.60
N ASP A 119 -3.89 -20.73 -3.27
CA ASP A 119 -3.11 -21.56 -4.20
C ASP A 119 -3.96 -21.96 -5.43
N ALA A 120 -5.19 -22.42 -5.20
CA ALA A 120 -6.13 -22.75 -6.26
C ALA A 120 -6.41 -21.54 -7.19
N ALA A 121 -6.48 -20.33 -6.65
CA ALA A 121 -6.68 -19.12 -7.43
C ALA A 121 -5.51 -18.82 -8.39
N TYR A 122 -4.27 -19.15 -8.02
CA TYR A 122 -3.10 -18.97 -8.89
C TYR A 122 -2.95 -20.06 -9.95
N VAL A 123 -3.39 -21.29 -9.67
CA VAL A 123 -3.25 -22.41 -10.61
C VAL A 123 -4.37 -22.46 -11.66
N SER A 124 -5.52 -21.84 -11.36
CA SER A 124 -6.71 -21.86 -12.24
C SER A 124 -6.72 -20.79 -13.34
N SER A 125 -5.61 -20.06 -13.56
CA SER A 125 -5.46 -19.00 -14.58
C SER A 125 -4.90 -19.51 -15.91
#